data_AF-A0AAV3X7N8-F1
#
_entry.id   AF-A0AAV3X7N8-F1
#
_cell.length_a   1.000
_cell.length_b   1.000
_cell.length_c   1.000
_cell.angle_alpha   90.00
_cell.angle_beta   90.00
_cell.angle_gamma   90.00
#
_symmetry.space_group_name_H-M   'P 1'
#
loop_
_entity.id
_entity.type
_entity.pdbx_description
1 polymer ?
#
loop_
_entity_poly.entity_id
_entity_poly.type
_entity_poly.pdbx_seq_one_letter_code
_entity_poly.pdbx_strand_id
1 'polypeptide(L)' 'MRVRIPGFRLAGYSVKFKRDRGEVTVDFRRASGSKRFVSFSSCEQFILFGSLRQTLTRNTQWRVKTVRFTELGREIRL' A
#
# COMPACT_ATOMS: atom_id res chain seq x y z
N MET A 1 -6.09 24.29 11.79
CA MET A 1 -6.76 23.88 10.55
C MET A 1 -6.16 22.55 10.08
N ARG A 2 -6.87 21.42 10.17
CA ARG A 2 -6.34 20.10 9.73
C ARG A 2 -6.57 19.95 8.22
N VAL A 3 -5.52 20.08 7.42
CA VAL A 3 -5.56 19.82 5.98
C VAL A 3 -5.81 18.31 5.77
N ARG A 4 -7.02 17.95 5.33
CA ARG A 4 -7.36 16.60 4.90
C ARG A 4 -6.76 16.41 3.50
N ILE A 5 -5.64 15.69 3.40
CA ILE A 5 -5.11 15.30 2.09
C ILE A 5 -6.15 14.34 1.46
N PRO A 6 -6.69 14.63 0.27
CA PRO A 6 -7.53 13.67 -0.43
C PRO A 6 -6.70 12.42 -0.72
N GLY A 7 -7.22 11.24 -0.38
CA GLY A 7 -6.55 9.99 -0.73
C GLY A 7 -6.39 9.87 -2.24
N PHE A 8 -5.18 9.56 -2.70
CA PHE A 8 -4.92 9.28 -4.11
C PHE A 8 -5.63 7.98 -4.51
N ARG A 9 -6.40 8.02 -5.59
CA ARG A 9 -7.16 6.89 -6.12
C ARG A 9 -6.88 6.74 -7.60
N LEU A 10 -6.33 5.59 -7.98
CA LEU A 10 -6.26 5.12 -9.35
C LEU A 10 -7.15 3.87 -9.46
N ALA A 11 -7.66 3.55 -10.65
CA ALA A 11 -8.56 2.41 -10.83
C ALA A 11 -8.00 1.08 -10.25
N GLY A 12 -6.68 0.92 -10.18
CA GLY A 12 -6.01 -0.26 -9.62
C GLY A 12 -5.62 -0.19 -8.13
N TYR A 13 -5.61 0.98 -7.48
CA TYR A 13 -5.26 1.08 -6.05
C TYR A 13 -5.67 2.42 -5.43
N SER A 14 -5.73 2.45 -4.09
CA SER A 14 -5.85 3.68 -3.32
C SER A 14 -4.76 3.78 -2.26
N VAL A 15 -4.36 5.01 -1.93
CA VAL A 15 -3.35 5.27 -0.90
C VAL A 15 -3.96 6.14 0.19
N LYS A 16 -3.81 5.69 1.43
CA LYS A 16 -4.21 6.44 2.63
C LYS A 16 -2.98 6.69 3.48
N PHE A 17 -2.75 7.94 3.85
CA PHE A 17 -1.63 8.31 4.71
C PHE A 17 -2.13 8.84 6.06
N LYS A 18 -1.80 8.12 7.14
CA LYS A 18 -1.98 8.58 8.52
C LYS A 18 -0.72 9.31 8.97
N ARG A 19 -0.65 10.61 8.68
CA ARG A 19 0.52 11.47 8.95
C ARG A 19 0.97 11.46 10.42
N ASP A 20 0.02 11.37 11.35
CA ASP A 20 0.26 11.31 12.79
C ASP A 20 1.04 10.06 13.21
N ARG A 21 0.85 8.93 12.51
CA ARG A 21 1.54 7.66 12.78
C ARG A 21 2.70 7.38 11.82
N GLY A 22 2.84 8.17 10.76
CA GLY A 22 3.78 7.86 9.67
C GLY A 22 3.41 6.57 8.93
N GLU A 23 2.12 6.20 8.91
CA GLU A 23 1.64 4.94 8.33
C GLU A 23 0.96 5.17 6.98
N VAL A 24 1.46 4.52 5.93
CA VAL A 24 0.81 4.48 4.62
C VAL A 24 0.11 3.14 4.45
N THR A 25 -1.15 3.16 4.05
CA THR A 25 -1.89 1.98 3.60
C THR A 25 -2.09 2.07 2.09
N VAL A 26 -1.57 1.08 1.37
CA VAL A 26 -1.83 0.89 -0.07
C VAL A 26 -2.89 -0.21 -0.20
N ASP A 27 -4.04 0.16 -0.73
CA ASP A 27 -5.18 -0.73 -0.92
C ASP A 27 -5.36 -1.05 -2.39
N PHE A 28 -5.08 -2.29 -2.79
CA PHE A 28 -5.18 -2.75 -4.17
C PHE A 28 -6.62 -3.08 -4.55
N ARG A 29 -6.97 -2.70 -5.78
CA ARG A 29 -8.16 -3.19 -6.47
C ARG A 29 -7.72 -4.24 -7.46
N ARG A 30 -8.18 -5.47 -7.23
CA ARG A 30 -7.94 -6.58 -8.12
C ARG A 30 -8.93 -6.54 -9.29
N ALA A 31 -8.45 -6.85 -10.50
CA ALA A 31 -9.31 -7.03 -11.66
C ALA A 31 -10.22 -8.26 -11.51
N SER A 32 -11.37 -8.26 -12.18
CA SER A 32 -12.23 -9.45 -12.22
C SER A 32 -11.45 -10.64 -12.81
N GLY A 33 -11.60 -11.82 -12.20
CA GLY A 33 -10.96 -13.06 -12.67
C GLY A 33 -9.47 -13.25 -12.36
N SER A 34 -8.74 -12.26 -11.83
CA SER A 34 -7.31 -12.46 -11.52
C SER A 34 -7.07 -13.18 -10.18
N LYS A 35 -5.87 -13.74 -9.97
CA LYS A 35 -5.49 -14.38 -8.70
C LYS A 35 -5.46 -13.37 -7.55
N ARG A 36 -5.82 -13.81 -6.34
CA ARG A 36 -5.62 -13.01 -5.12
C ARG A 36 -4.14 -12.77 -4.90
N PHE A 37 -3.77 -11.60 -4.39
CA PHE A 37 -2.37 -11.27 -4.14
C PHE A 37 -1.70 -12.21 -3.13
N VAL A 38 -2.46 -12.73 -2.15
CA VAL A 38 -1.98 -13.75 -1.19
C VAL A 38 -1.62 -15.09 -1.85
N SER A 39 -2.06 -15.32 -3.10
CA SER A 39 -1.75 -16.53 -3.87
C SER A 39 -0.52 -16.37 -4.77
N PHE A 40 0.16 -15.22 -4.74
CA PHE A 40 1.40 -15.01 -5.45
C PHE A 40 2.53 -15.83 -4.83
N SER A 41 3.51 -16.22 -5.64
CA SER A 41 4.73 -16.85 -5.16
C SER A 41 5.52 -15.90 -4.25
N SER A 42 6.37 -16.44 -3.39
CA SER A 42 7.20 -15.63 -2.49
C SER A 42 8.05 -14.60 -3.23
N CYS A 43 8.56 -14.93 -4.42
CA CYS A 43 9.32 -13.99 -5.26
C CYS A 43 8.45 -12.82 -5.74
N GLU A 44 7.24 -13.10 -6.23
CA GLU A 44 6.30 -12.07 -6.69
C GLU A 44 5.86 -11.16 -5.53
N GLN A 45 5.57 -11.76 -4.37
CA GLN A 45 5.24 -11.00 -3.16
C GLN A 45 6.42 -10.12 -2.72
N PHE A 46 7.63 -10.67 -2.70
CA PHE A 46 8.84 -9.94 -2.32
C PHE A 46 9.10 -8.76 -3.27
N ILE A 47 9.04 -9.00 -4.59
CA ILE A 47 9.28 -7.96 -5.59
C ILE A 47 8.23 -6.86 -5.47
N LEU A 48 6.93 -7.21 -5.43
CA LEU A 48 5.87 -6.21 -5.41
C LEU A 48 5.83 -5.43 -4.09
N PHE A 49 5.67 -6.13 -2.96
CA PHE A 49 5.46 -5.47 -1.68
C PHE A 49 6.76 -4.91 -1.10
N GLY A 50 7.88 -5.60 -1.31
CA GLY A 50 9.20 -5.14 -0.88
C GLY A 50 9.61 -3.86 -1.60
N SER A 51 9.49 -3.79 -2.93
CA SER A 51 9.87 -2.59 -3.69
C SER A 51 9.00 -1.38 -3.34
N LEU A 52 7.68 -1.56 -3.21
CA LEU A 52 6.77 -0.49 -2.81
C LEU A 52 7.08 0.02 -1.40
N ARG A 53 7.29 -0.90 -0.45
CA ARG A 53 7.65 -0.55 0.93
C ARG A 53 8.95 0.23 0.94
N GLN A 54 9.97 -0.27 0.28
CA GLN A 54 11.29 0.35 0.20
C GLN A 54 11.20 1.75 -0.43
N THR A 55 10.46 1.92 -1.53
CA THR A 55 10.30 3.22 -2.19
C THR A 55 9.65 4.24 -1.26
N LEU A 56 8.59 3.85 -0.56
CA LEU A 56 7.84 4.73 0.34
C LEU A 56 8.62 5.10 1.60
N THR A 57 9.42 4.19 2.15
CA THR A 57 10.18 4.44 3.39
C THR A 57 11.55 5.08 3.15
N ARG A 58 12.17 4.88 1.97
CA ARG A 58 13.47 5.50 1.64
C ARG A 58 13.41 7.01 1.51
N ASN A 59 12.28 7.57 1.09
CA ASN A 59 12.13 9.02 1.03
C ASN A 59 11.81 9.59 2.44
N THR A 60 12.85 10.09 3.11
CA THR A 60 12.74 10.62 4.47
C THR A 60 11.83 11.86 4.57
N GLN A 61 11.69 12.64 3.49
CA GLN A 61 10.82 13.83 3.46
C GLN A 61 9.34 13.45 3.59
N TRP A 62 8.95 12.25 3.17
CA TRP A 62 7.56 11.77 3.29
C TRP A 62 7.21 11.35 4.71
N ARG A 63 8.20 11.16 5.59
CA ARG A 63 8.03 10.76 7.00
C ARG A 63 7.22 9.47 7.16
N VAL A 64 7.34 8.56 6.19
CA VAL A 64 6.70 7.25 6.22
C VAL A 64 7.58 6.28 6.99
N LYS A 65 7.04 5.71 8.06
CA LYS A 65 7.70 4.71 8.92
C LYS A 65 7.25 3.30 8.59
N THR A 66 5.98 3.14 8.24
CA THR A 66 5.37 1.82 8.05
C THR A 66 4.45 1.83 6.85
N VAL A 67 4.48 0.73 6.09
CA VAL A 67 3.63 0.52 4.93
C VAL A 67 2.81 -0.75 5.13
N ARG A 68 1.49 -0.62 5.09
CA ARG A 68 0.52 -1.71 5.13
C ARG A 68 -0.09 -1.92 3.75
N PHE A 69 -0.34 -3.17 3.41
CA PHE A 69 -0.96 -3.55 2.14
C PHE A 69 -2.30 -4.22 2.40
N THR A 70 -3.32 -3.79 1.68
CA THR A 70 -4.66 -4.38 1.73
C THR A 70 -5.16 -4.69 0.33
N GLU A 71 -6.06 -5.66 0.22
CA GLU A 71 -6.86 -5.95 -0.97
C GLU A 71 -8.32 -5.69 -0.62
N LEU A 72 -8.94 -4.68 -1.24
CA LEU A 72 -10.33 -4.30 -0.97
C LEU A 72 -10.61 -4.10 0.55
N GLY A 73 -9.67 -3.46 1.25
CA GLY A 73 -9.73 -3.20 2.69
C GLY A 73 -9.32 -4.38 3.58
N ARG A 74 -9.05 -5.56 3.03
CA ARG A 74 -8.59 -6.74 3.80
C ARG A 74 -7.07 -6.77 3.83
N GLU A 75 -6.50 -6.97 5.02
CA GLU A 75 -5.04 -7.04 5.16
C GLU A 75 -4.44 -8.21 4.38
N ILE A 76 -3.38 -7.90 3.63
CA ILE A 76 -2.52 -8.91 3.03
C ILE A 76 -1.46 -9.24 4.08
N ARG A 77 -1.59 -10.41 4.72
CA ARG A 77 -0.55 -10.94 5.61
C ARG A 77 0.50 -11.61 4.74
N LEU A 78 1.68 -10.99 4.70
CA LEU A 78 2.88 -11.49 4.03
C LEU A 78 3.72 -12.28 5.03
#